data_AF-A0A9E3Z825-F1
#
_entry.id   AF-A0A9E3Z825-F1
#
_cell.length_a   1.000
_cell.length_b   1.000
_cell.length_c   1.000
_cell.angle_alpha   90.00
_cell.angle_beta   90.00
_cell.angle_gamma   90.00
#
_symmetry.space_group_name_H-M   'P 1'
#
loop_
_entity.id
_entity.type
_entity.pdbx_description
1 polymer ?
#
loop_
_entity_poly.entity_id
_entity_poly.type
_entity_poly.pdbx_seq_one_letter_code
_entity_poly.pdbx_strand_id
1 'polypeptide(L)' 'MTATAAFVVEAVPRPTLPVDGERGVFPVRRVYCVGRNYAAHAREMGHDPDREPPFFFQKNP' A
#
# COMPACT_ATOMS: atom_id res chain seq x y z
N MET A 1 11.35 25.26 13.31
CA MET A 1 11.70 25.33 11.88
C MET A 1 12.83 24.36 11.64
N THR A 2 12.51 23.12 11.26
CA THR A 2 13.52 22.10 10.97
C THR A 2 14.04 22.38 9.57
N ALA A 3 15.31 22.71 9.42
CA ALA A 3 15.92 22.92 8.11
C ALA A 3 15.81 21.62 7.30
N THR A 4 15.15 21.69 6.14
CA THR A 4 15.09 20.58 5.20
C THR A 4 16.50 20.36 4.66
N ALA A 5 17.15 19.27 5.04
CA ALA A 5 18.43 18.89 4.47
C ALA A 5 18.27 18.69 2.96
N ALA A 6 19.18 19.27 2.18
CA ALA A 6 19.23 19.04 0.74
C ALA A 6 19.66 17.58 0.48
N PHE A 7 18.98 16.92 -0.45
CA PHE A 7 19.43 15.60 -0.91
C PHE A 7 20.72 15.75 -1.70
N VAL A 8 21.63 14.78 -1.56
CA VAL A 8 22.88 14.72 -2.32
C VAL A 8 22.69 14.20 -3.75
N VAL A 9 21.48 13.74 -4.08
CA VAL A 9 21.04 13.28 -5.40
C VAL A 9 19.59 13.72 -5.63
N GLU A 10 19.13 13.68 -6.87
CA GLU A 10 17.73 13.98 -7.20
C GLU A 10 16.78 13.01 -6.47
N ALA A 11 15.80 13.56 -5.76
CA ALA A 11 14.81 12.76 -5.06
C ALA A 11 13.82 12.18 -6.07
N VAL A 12 13.57 10.87 -5.96
CA VAL A 12 12.55 10.20 -6.77
C VAL A 12 11.19 10.87 -6.52
N PRO A 13 10.44 11.24 -7.57
CA PRO A 13 9.11 11.80 -7.43
C PRO A 13 8.20 10.87 -6.62
N ARG A 14 7.42 11.45 -5.70
CA ARG A 14 6.49 10.65 -4.89
C ARG A 14 5.38 10.10 -5.78
N PRO A 15 5.06 8.79 -5.73
CA PRO A 15 3.91 8.25 -6.45
C PRO A 15 2.62 8.94 -6.00
N THR A 16 1.74 9.22 -6.96
CA THR A 16 0.46 9.88 -6.69
C THR A 16 -0.68 9.16 -7.42
N LEU A 17 -1.89 9.33 -6.91
CA LEU A 17 -3.11 8.84 -7.53
C LEU A 17 -4.01 10.03 -7.91
N PRO A 18 -4.68 10.00 -9.07
CA PRO A 18 -5.71 10.98 -9.39
C PRO A 18 -6.89 10.86 -8.42
N VAL A 19 -7.56 11.98 -8.16
CA VAL A 19 -8.78 12.03 -7.34
C VAL A 19 -9.95 12.38 -8.25
N ASP A 20 -11.00 11.56 -8.22
CA ASP A 20 -12.18 11.76 -9.07
C ASP A 20 -12.87 13.10 -8.78
N GLY A 21 -13.22 13.84 -9.84
CA GLY A 21 -13.81 15.18 -9.75
C GLY A 21 -12.85 16.32 -9.38
N GLU A 22 -11.57 16.03 -9.11
CA GLU A 22 -10.58 17.01 -8.65
C GLU A 22 -9.46 17.24 -9.66
N ARG A 23 -8.84 18.42 -9.61
CA ARG A 23 -7.59 18.70 -10.35
C ARG A 23 -6.33 18.29 -9.59
N GLY A 24 -6.47 17.98 -8.29
CA GLY A 24 -5.38 17.57 -7.42
C GLY A 24 -5.08 16.07 -7.47
N VAL A 25 -4.05 15.65 -6.73
CA VAL A 25 -3.61 14.26 -6.63
C VAL A 25 -3.38 13.84 -5.17
N PHE A 26 -3.56 12.55 -4.87
CA PHE A 26 -3.29 11.97 -3.55
C PHE A 26 -1.87 11.39 -3.47
N PRO A 27 -1.00 11.87 -2.57
CA PRO A 27 0.36 11.36 -2.44
C PRO A 27 0.39 10.02 -1.71
N VAL A 28 0.85 8.97 -2.38
CA VAL A 28 0.96 7.63 -1.79
C VAL A 28 2.10 7.60 -0.78
N ARG A 29 1.84 7.00 0.40
CA ARG A 29 2.84 6.83 1.46
C ARG A 29 3.33 5.38 1.56
N ARG A 30 2.42 4.44 1.81
CA ARG A 30 2.70 2.99 1.91
C ARG A 30 1.51 2.24 1.35
N VAL A 31 1.79 1.11 0.71
CA VAL A 31 0.75 0.20 0.20
C VAL A 31 0.74 -1.05 1.08
N TYR A 32 -0.31 -1.18 1.89
CA TYR A 32 -0.56 -2.37 2.69
C TYR A 32 -1.53 -3.28 1.94
N CYS A 33 -1.23 -4.57 1.91
CA CYS A 33 -2.06 -5.59 1.28
C CYS A 33 -2.45 -6.63 2.33
N VAL A 34 -3.71 -7.06 2.29
CA VAL A 34 -4.23 -8.13 3.16
C VAL A 34 -4.31 -9.42 2.35
N GLY A 35 -3.57 -10.44 2.77
CA GLY A 35 -3.63 -11.79 2.22
C GLY A 35 -4.75 -12.61 2.86
N ARG A 36 -5.41 -13.46 2.06
CA ARG A 36 -6.47 -14.39 2.51
C ARG A 36 -7.67 -13.71 3.20
N ASN A 37 -8.02 -12.49 2.79
CA ASN A 37 -9.14 -11.76 3.39
C ASN A 37 -10.54 -12.18 2.89
N TYR A 38 -10.63 -13.24 2.07
CA TYR A 38 -11.88 -13.80 1.55
C TYR A 38 -11.87 -15.31 1.73
N ALA A 39 -12.92 -15.86 2.36
CA ALA A 39 -13.00 -17.26 2.73
C ALA A 39 -12.88 -18.22 1.53
N ALA A 40 -13.55 -17.90 0.41
CA ALA A 40 -13.49 -18.71 -0.81
C ALA A 40 -12.06 -18.79 -1.37
N HIS A 41 -11.36 -17.66 -1.41
CA HIS A 41 -9.99 -17.59 -1.89
C HIS A 41 -9.00 -18.25 -0.91
N ALA A 42 -9.22 -18.12 0.41
CA ALA A 42 -8.42 -18.85 1.40
C ALA A 42 -8.52 -20.36 1.17
N ARG A 43 -9.74 -20.89 0.98
CA ARG A 43 -10.00 -22.31 0.69
C ARG A 43 -9.40 -22.78 -0.64
N GLU A 44 -9.52 -21.97 -1.70
CA GLU A 44 -8.88 -22.22 -3.00
C GLU A 44 -7.37 -22.44 -2.86
N MET A 45 -6.73 -21.66 -1.98
CA MET A 45 -5.30 -21.73 -1.72
C MET A 45 -4.92 -22.79 -0.67
N GLY A 46 -5.86 -23.63 -0.23
CA GLY A 46 -5.62 -24.72 0.73
C GLY A 46 -5.61 -24.29 2.21
N HIS A 47 -6.21 -23.15 2.54
CA HIS A 47 -6.26 -22.60 3.89
C HIS A 47 -7.64 -22.68 4.51
N ASP A 48 -7.68 -22.83 5.83
CA ASP A 48 -8.90 -22.80 6.62
C ASP A 48 -9.15 -21.38 7.16
N PRO A 49 -10.10 -20.61 6.60
CA PRO A 49 -10.36 -19.24 7.02
C PRO A 49 -10.93 -19.13 8.44
N ASP A 50 -11.46 -20.22 9.01
CA ASP A 50 -12.03 -20.24 10.36
C ASP A 50 -10.94 -20.52 11.43
N ARG A 51 -9.71 -20.88 11.00
CA ARG A 51 -8.57 -21.19 11.89
C ARG A 51 -7.35 -20.32 11.64
N GLU A 52 -7.14 -19.84 10.41
CA GLU A 52 -6.00 -19.02 10.04
C GLU A 52 -6.41 -17.57 9.79
N PRO A 53 -5.91 -16.59 10.57
CA PRO A 53 -6.25 -15.19 10.35
C PRO A 53 -5.63 -14.64 9.05
N PRO A 54 -6.19 -13.57 8.48
CA PRO A 54 -5.54 -12.82 7.42
C PRO A 54 -4.16 -12.28 7.84
N PHE A 55 -3.29 -12.03 6.87
CA PHE A 55 -1.95 -11.49 7.13
C PHE A 55 -1.67 -10.25 6.27
N PHE A 56 -0.72 -9.43 6.70
CA PHE A 56 -0.33 -8.21 5.99
C PHE A 56 1.01 -8.37 5.26
N PHE A 57 1.10 -7.79 4.07
CA PHE A 57 2.35 -7.59 3.36
C PHE A 57 2.35 -6.21 2.69
N GLN A 58 3.50 -5.79 2.14
CA GLN A 58 3.65 -4.47 1.54
C GLN A 58 4.11 -4.55 0.09
N LYS A 59 3.74 -3.53 -0.70
CA LYS A 59 4.36 -3.23 -1.99
C LYS A 59 5.17 -1.95 -1.84
N ASN A 60 6.30 -1.89 -2.55
CA ASN A 60 7.05 -0.65 -2.66
C ASN A 60 6.20 0.35 -3.48
N PRO A 61 6.04 1.59 -2.99
CA PRO A 61 5.55 2.68 -3.82
C PRO A 61 6.53 2.99 -4.95
#